data_AF-A0A661X1D4-F1
#
_entry.id   AF-A0A661X1D4-F1
#
_cell.length_a   1.000
_cell.length_b   1.000
_cell.length_c   1.000
_cell.angle_alpha   90.00
_cell.angle_beta   90.00
_cell.angle_gamma   90.00
#
_symmetry.space_group_name_H-M   'P 1'
#
loop_
_entity.id
_entity.type
_entity.pdbx_description
1 polymer ?
#
loop_
_entity_poly.entity_id
_entity_poly.type
_entity_poly.pdbx_seq_one_letter_code
_entity_poly.pdbx_strand_id
1 'polypeptide(L)'
;METIYREYKETFGDSVLKAICAMANTKGGEVIVGVADNGKLKGIEIDNKELERITQKIAGKLGLHPKIELKEKNGKKIIVITVQRSNVPISFNGKYYERVGNTTREMKPEKLRQFFLKKENWDSLINEEATFDEIDEETVKMFIRMANEKGRLTVFDENTDTKTIFEHLKLSDN
;
A
#
# COMPACT_ATOMS: atom_id res chain seq x y z
N MET A 1 -7.95 20.15 -11.18
CA MET A 1 -6.51 20.43 -11.07
C MET A 1 -5.81 19.16 -10.63
N GLU A 2 -4.62 18.92 -11.18
CA GLU A 2 -3.77 17.80 -10.80
C GLU A 2 -3.21 18.00 -9.39
N THR A 3 -3.05 16.90 -8.67
CA THR A 3 -2.51 16.89 -7.30
C THR A 3 -1.64 15.66 -7.11
N ILE A 4 -1.08 15.50 -5.92
CA ILE A 4 -0.39 14.25 -5.55
C ILE A 4 -1.31 13.02 -5.65
N TYR A 5 -2.63 13.20 -5.49
CA TYR A 5 -3.63 12.13 -5.51
C TYR A 5 -4.43 12.05 -6.82
N ARG A 6 -4.22 12.98 -7.77
CA ARG A 6 -5.04 13.06 -8.99
C ARG A 6 -4.17 13.44 -10.19
N GLU A 7 -4.24 12.63 -11.24
CA GLU A 7 -3.55 12.85 -12.52
C GLU A 7 -4.55 12.87 -13.66
N TYR A 8 -4.37 13.78 -14.63
CA TYR A 8 -5.12 13.78 -15.88
C TYR A 8 -4.26 13.23 -17.01
N LYS A 9 -4.90 12.45 -17.88
CA LYS A 9 -4.31 11.96 -19.13
C LYS A 9 -5.35 12.03 -20.24
N GLU A 10 -4.92 12.49 -21.41
CA GLU A 10 -5.82 12.51 -22.57
C GLU A 10 -6.14 11.10 -23.06
N THR A 11 -5.14 10.20 -23.05
CA THR A 11 -5.24 8.84 -23.58
C THR A 11 -4.64 7.80 -22.63
N PHE A 12 -5.07 6.55 -22.78
CA PHE A 12 -4.47 5.44 -22.05
C PHE A 12 -3.16 5.00 -22.71
N GLY A 13 -2.11 4.84 -21.92
CA GLY A 13 -0.80 4.43 -22.40
C GLY A 13 0.22 4.27 -21.27
N ASP A 14 1.50 4.24 -21.62
CA ASP A 14 2.58 4.04 -20.65
C ASP A 14 2.66 5.17 -19.61
N SER A 15 2.24 6.38 -19.97
CA SER A 15 2.12 7.51 -19.03
C SER A 15 1.10 7.24 -17.93
N VAL A 16 -0.03 6.59 -18.25
CA VAL A 16 -1.03 6.15 -17.26
C VAL A 16 -0.44 5.05 -16.37
N LEU A 17 0.22 4.05 -16.95
CA LEU A 17 0.85 2.96 -16.17
C LEU A 17 1.93 3.48 -15.21
N LYS A 18 2.75 4.43 -15.66
CA LYS A 18 3.72 5.12 -14.80
C LYS A 18 3.04 5.89 -13.67
N ALA A 19 1.94 6.59 -13.96
CA ALA A 19 1.18 7.30 -12.94
C ALA A 19 0.55 6.36 -11.90
N ILE A 20 -0.02 5.22 -12.34
CA ILE A 20 -0.56 4.18 -11.45
C ILE A 20 0.55 3.61 -10.56
N CYS A 21 1.70 3.24 -11.14
CA CYS A 21 2.87 2.76 -10.40
C CYS A 21 3.32 3.80 -9.35
N ALA A 22 3.44 5.06 -9.76
CA ALA A 22 3.81 6.15 -8.87
C ALA A 22 2.80 6.33 -7.73
N MET A 23 1.50 6.35 -8.01
CA MET A 23 0.46 6.49 -6.99
C MET A 23 0.48 5.33 -5.99
N ALA A 24 0.56 4.09 -6.48
CA ALA A 24 0.65 2.89 -5.63
C ALA A 24 1.85 2.95 -4.68
N ASN A 25 3.01 3.40 -5.17
CA ASN A 25 4.23 3.55 -4.38
C ASN A 25 4.26 4.76 -3.44
N THR A 26 3.24 5.62 -3.46
CA THR A 26 3.22 6.83 -2.63
C THR A 26 2.05 6.83 -1.66
N LYS A 27 0.87 7.30 -2.07
CA LYS A 27 -0.30 7.45 -1.19
C LYS A 27 -1.60 6.90 -1.80
N GLY A 28 -1.51 6.21 -2.93
CA GLY A 28 -2.67 5.96 -3.79
C GLY A 28 -3.13 7.24 -4.50
N GLY A 29 -4.30 7.16 -5.14
CA GLY A 29 -4.90 8.27 -5.87
C GLY A 29 -5.78 7.81 -7.02
N GLU A 30 -6.04 8.71 -7.95
CA GLU A 30 -6.82 8.43 -9.15
C GLU A 30 -6.16 8.99 -10.41
N VAL A 31 -6.17 8.18 -11.47
CA VAL A 31 -5.81 8.62 -12.82
C VAL A 31 -7.08 8.74 -13.64
N ILE A 32 -7.34 9.92 -14.20
CA ILE A 32 -8.52 10.18 -15.03
C ILE A 32 -8.08 10.29 -16.49
N VAL A 33 -8.52 9.34 -17.30
CA VAL A 33 -8.22 9.25 -18.73
C VAL A 33 -9.35 9.87 -19.56
N GLY A 34 -9.01 10.62 -20.60
CA GLY A 34 -9.94 11.41 -21.42
C GLY A 34 -10.02 12.89 -21.02
N VAL A 35 -9.05 13.37 -20.23
CA VAL A 35 -9.01 14.75 -19.73
C VAL A 35 -7.64 15.34 -20.03
N ALA A 36 -7.61 16.54 -20.62
CA ALA A 36 -6.38 17.29 -20.86
C ALA A 36 -5.79 17.81 -19.54
N ASP A 37 -4.50 18.12 -19.53
CA ASP A 37 -3.80 18.59 -18.32
C ASP A 37 -4.43 19.88 -17.73
N ASN A 38 -5.03 20.71 -18.59
CA ASN A 38 -5.79 21.91 -18.17
C ASN A 38 -7.21 21.61 -17.64
N GLY A 39 -7.60 20.34 -17.52
CA GLY A 39 -8.91 19.90 -17.06
C GLY A 39 -10.01 19.85 -18.14
N LYS A 40 -9.71 20.18 -19.40
CA LYS A 40 -10.68 20.12 -20.50
C LYS A 40 -11.03 18.67 -20.82
N LEU A 41 -12.34 18.36 -20.84
CA LEU A 41 -12.85 17.05 -21.24
C LEU A 41 -12.60 16.84 -22.74
N LYS A 42 -11.70 15.91 -23.07
CA LYS A 42 -11.47 15.43 -24.44
C LYS A 42 -12.47 14.34 -24.79
N GLY A 43 -12.68 13.43 -23.84
CA GLY A 43 -13.43 12.21 -24.04
C GLY A 43 -12.54 11.12 -24.64
N ILE A 44 -12.93 9.87 -24.45
CA ILE A 44 -12.34 8.72 -25.14
C ILE A 44 -13.46 7.90 -25.79
N GLU A 45 -13.17 7.32 -26.94
CA GLU A 45 -13.97 6.23 -27.47
C GLU A 45 -13.45 4.96 -26.83
N ILE A 46 -14.33 4.25 -26.12
CA ILE A 46 -13.98 2.98 -25.52
C ILE A 46 -15.19 2.05 -25.50
N ASP A 47 -14.94 0.79 -25.84
CA ASP A 47 -15.88 -0.31 -25.70
C ASP A 47 -15.49 -1.24 -24.53
N ASN A 48 -16.33 -2.25 -24.26
CA ASN A 48 -16.07 -3.20 -23.18
C ASN A 48 -14.78 -4.01 -23.40
N LYS A 49 -14.40 -4.28 -24.64
CA LYS A 49 -13.21 -5.07 -24.99
C LYS A 49 -11.93 -4.28 -24.73
N GLU A 50 -11.94 -2.99 -25.01
CA GLU A 50 -10.84 -2.09 -24.68
C GLU A 50 -10.71 -1.89 -23.16
N LEU A 51 -11.82 -1.80 -22.43
CA LEU A 51 -11.79 -1.73 -20.97
C LEU A 51 -11.18 -3.00 -20.35
N GLU A 52 -11.51 -4.17 -20.90
CA GLU A 52 -10.90 -5.44 -20.52
C GLU A 52 -9.39 -5.45 -20.81
N ARG A 53 -8.97 -4.99 -22.00
CA ARG A 53 -7.55 -4.86 -22.37
C ARG A 53 -6.80 -3.93 -21.43
N ILE A 54 -7.39 -2.80 -21.04
CA ILE A 54 -6.79 -1.88 -20.07
C ILE A 54 -6.58 -2.59 -18.73
N THR A 55 -7.60 -3.32 -18.26
CA THR A 55 -7.56 -4.06 -17.00
C THR A 55 -6.46 -5.12 -17.02
N GLN A 56 -6.42 -5.96 -18.07
CA GLN A 56 -5.39 -6.97 -18.27
C GLN A 56 -4.00 -6.36 -18.39
N LYS A 57 -3.86 -5.22 -19.08
CA LYS A 57 -2.57 -4.53 -19.24
C LYS A 57 -2.06 -3.96 -17.91
N ILE A 58 -2.93 -3.39 -17.08
CA ILE A 58 -2.56 -2.93 -15.74
C ILE A 58 -2.13 -4.12 -14.87
N ALA A 59 -2.93 -5.18 -14.82
CA ALA A 59 -2.61 -6.38 -14.04
C ALA A 59 -1.29 -7.03 -14.51
N GLY A 60 -1.11 -7.23 -15.81
CA GLY A 60 0.08 -7.88 -16.37
C GLY A 60 1.36 -7.04 -16.28
N LYS A 61 1.26 -5.70 -16.34
CA LYS A 61 2.44 -4.82 -16.27
C LYS A 61 2.82 -4.39 -14.86
N LEU A 62 1.86 -4.29 -13.95
CA LEU A 62 2.06 -3.73 -12.61
C LEU A 62 1.76 -4.72 -11.48
N GLY A 63 1.09 -5.84 -11.75
CA GLY A 63 0.61 -6.76 -10.71
C GLY A 63 -0.48 -6.15 -9.82
N LEU A 64 -1.23 -5.17 -10.33
CA LEU A 64 -2.24 -4.43 -9.59
C LEU A 64 -3.64 -4.65 -10.16
N HIS A 65 -4.65 -4.63 -9.28
CA HIS A 65 -6.07 -4.68 -9.63
C HIS A 65 -6.80 -3.43 -9.13
N PRO A 66 -6.54 -2.24 -9.71
CA PRO A 66 -7.22 -1.02 -9.29
C PRO A 66 -8.71 -1.06 -9.65
N LYS A 67 -9.52 -0.23 -8.98
CA LYS A 67 -10.92 -0.02 -9.36
C LYS A 67 -10.96 0.85 -10.63
N ILE A 68 -11.59 0.35 -11.69
CA ILE A 68 -11.71 1.05 -12.97
C ILE A 68 -13.18 1.32 -13.24
N GLU A 69 -13.52 2.59 -13.47
CA GLU A 69 -14.89 3.02 -13.75
C GLU A 69 -14.94 3.80 -15.08
N LEU A 70 -15.85 3.41 -15.98
CA LEU A 70 -16.22 4.21 -17.14
C LEU A 70 -17.30 5.22 -16.70
N LYS A 71 -17.05 6.51 -16.85
CA LYS A 71 -18.00 7.58 -16.54
C LYS A 71 -18.31 8.40 -17.77
N GLU A 72 -19.52 8.91 -17.85
CA GLU A 72 -19.92 9.87 -18.88
C GLU A 72 -20.10 11.26 -18.26
N LYS A 73 -19.52 12.28 -18.88
CA LYS A 73 -19.62 13.66 -18.44
C LYS A 73 -19.76 14.58 -19.65
N ASN A 74 -20.83 15.36 -19.71
CA ASN A 74 -21.14 16.27 -20.82
C ASN A 74 -21.11 15.56 -22.19
N GLY A 75 -21.69 14.36 -22.28
CA GLY A 75 -21.70 13.54 -23.51
C GLY A 75 -20.35 12.94 -23.90
N LYS A 76 -19.34 13.02 -23.03
CA LYS A 76 -18.00 12.48 -23.25
C LYS A 76 -17.69 11.39 -22.23
N LYS A 77 -17.22 10.24 -22.71
CA LYS A 77 -16.78 9.15 -21.85
C LYS A 77 -15.35 9.40 -21.32
N ILE A 78 -15.10 9.05 -20.07
CA ILE A 78 -13.80 9.12 -19.39
C ILE A 78 -13.60 7.86 -18.54
N ILE A 79 -12.37 7.47 -18.28
CA ILE A 79 -12.05 6.39 -17.33
C ILE A 79 -11.49 6.98 -16.06
N VAL A 80 -11.98 6.50 -14.91
CA VAL A 80 -11.41 6.79 -13.60
C VAL A 80 -10.77 5.51 -13.06
N ILE A 81 -9.46 5.54 -12.87
CA ILE A 81 -8.68 4.43 -12.31
C ILE A 81 -8.29 4.81 -10.89
N THR A 82 -8.89 4.17 -9.89
CA THR A 82 -8.60 4.41 -8.47
C THR A 82 -7.57 3.39 -7.97
N VAL A 83 -6.44 3.89 -7.48
CA VAL A 83 -5.27 3.13 -7.09
C VAL A 83 -5.08 3.27 -5.58
N GLN A 84 -5.01 2.14 -4.88
CA GLN A 84 -4.66 2.12 -3.46
C GLN A 84 -3.14 2.18 -3.28
N ARG A 85 -2.69 2.67 -2.12
CA ARG A 85 -1.28 2.56 -1.74
C ARG A 85 -0.90 1.09 -1.58
N SER A 86 0.22 0.70 -2.17
CA SER A 86 0.79 -0.64 -2.02
C SER A 86 1.73 -0.70 -0.81
N ASN A 87 1.73 -1.85 -0.14
CA ASN A 87 2.67 -2.15 0.95
C ASN A 87 4.02 -2.65 0.43
N VAL A 88 4.07 -3.15 -0.81
CA VAL A 88 5.28 -3.58 -1.49
C VAL A 88 5.60 -2.65 -2.66
N PRO A 89 6.89 -2.49 -3.04
CA PRO A 89 7.24 -1.60 -4.13
C PRO A 89 6.75 -2.17 -5.48
N ILE A 90 5.99 -1.37 -6.21
CA ILE A 90 5.46 -1.69 -7.53
C ILE A 90 6.42 -1.19 -8.60
N SER A 91 6.78 -2.06 -9.54
CA SER A 91 7.61 -1.68 -10.68
C SER A 91 6.77 -1.55 -11.95
N PHE A 92 7.24 -0.71 -12.87
CA PHE A 92 6.79 -0.68 -14.26
C PHE A 92 8.02 -0.85 -15.15
N ASN A 93 8.08 -1.97 -15.88
CA ASN A 93 9.23 -2.35 -16.72
C ASN A 93 10.58 -2.27 -15.96
N GLY A 94 10.64 -2.81 -14.75
CA GLY A 94 11.86 -2.88 -13.94
C GLY A 94 12.25 -1.57 -13.23
N LYS A 95 11.49 -0.50 -13.41
CA LYS A 95 11.70 0.80 -12.75
C LYS A 95 10.62 1.09 -11.73
N TYR A 96 11.00 1.74 -10.64
CA TYR A 96 10.08 2.16 -9.58
C TYR A 96 9.82 3.65 -9.71
N TYR A 97 8.56 4.04 -9.71
CA TYR A 97 8.17 5.44 -9.80
C TYR A 97 7.47 5.88 -8.51
N GLU A 98 7.51 7.17 -8.23
CA GLU A 98 6.84 7.80 -7.08
C GLU A 98 6.28 9.18 -7.45
N ARG A 99 5.29 9.64 -6.69
CA ARG A 99 4.73 10.99 -6.81
C ARG A 99 5.51 11.96 -5.93
N VAL A 100 6.03 13.01 -6.54
CA VAL A 100 6.65 14.16 -5.87
C VAL A 100 5.88 15.41 -6.28
N GLY A 101 5.02 15.90 -5.39
CA GLY A 101 4.04 16.93 -5.72
C GLY A 101 3.03 16.42 -6.76
N ASN A 102 2.86 17.16 -7.86
CA ASN A 102 2.06 16.74 -9.01
C ASN A 102 2.88 15.99 -10.09
N THR A 103 4.17 15.72 -9.86
CA THR A 103 5.02 15.06 -10.86
C THR A 103 5.29 13.60 -10.52
N THR A 104 5.47 12.77 -11.55
CA THR A 104 5.95 11.39 -11.42
C THR A 104 7.46 11.35 -11.67
N ARG A 105 8.22 10.75 -10.75
CA ARG A 105 9.68 10.62 -10.84
C ARG A 105 10.11 9.18 -10.57
N GLU A 106 11.26 8.80 -11.11
CA GLU A 106 11.89 7.52 -10.74
C GLU A 106 12.33 7.58 -9.27
N MET A 107 12.02 6.53 -8.52
CA MET A 107 12.28 6.45 -7.09
C MET A 107 13.79 6.33 -6.85
N LYS A 108 14.30 7.08 -5.89
CA LYS A 108 15.71 6.99 -5.50
C LYS A 108 16.02 5.65 -4.81
N PRO A 109 17.22 5.07 -5.00
CA PRO A 109 17.62 3.82 -4.35
C PRO A 109 17.46 3.83 -2.83
N GLU A 110 17.71 4.95 -2.16
CA GLU A 110 17.56 5.11 -0.71
C GLU A 110 16.12 4.84 -0.25
N LYS A 111 15.15 5.35 -1.01
CA LYS A 111 13.73 5.18 -0.70
C LYS A 111 13.25 3.76 -1.02
N LEU A 112 13.78 3.16 -2.09
CA LEU A 112 13.53 1.76 -2.40
C LEU A 112 14.07 0.83 -1.31
N ARG A 113 15.27 1.11 -0.77
CA ARG A 113 15.81 0.39 0.41
C ARG A 113 14.86 0.51 1.60
N GLN A 114 14.29 1.69 1.87
CA GLN A 114 13.31 1.85 2.94
C GLN A 114 12.04 1.01 2.74
N PHE A 115 11.59 0.80 1.49
CA PHE A 115 10.47 -0.11 1.19
C PHE A 115 10.78 -1.55 1.57
N PHE A 116 11.99 -2.02 1.28
CA PHE A 116 12.41 -3.38 1.64
C PHE A 116 12.65 -3.55 3.14
N LEU A 117 13.16 -2.52 3.81
CA LEU A 117 13.36 -2.52 5.27
C LEU A 117 12.05 -2.38 6.05
N LYS A 118 11.01 -1.78 5.45
CA LYS A 118 9.65 -1.73 6.02
C LYS A 118 8.89 -3.04 5.93
N LYS A 119 9.46 -4.05 5.26
CA LYS A 119 8.87 -5.38 5.19
C LYS A 119 9.03 -5.99 6.58
N GLU A 120 7.93 -5.97 7.35
CA GLU A 120 7.64 -6.69 8.60
C GLU A 120 8.88 -7.02 9.45
N ASN A 121 9.05 -6.33 10.59
CA ASN A 121 9.96 -6.81 11.63
C ASN A 121 9.63 -8.28 11.88
N TRP A 122 10.63 -9.15 12.03
CA TRP A 122 10.39 -10.54 12.37
C TRP A 122 9.43 -10.68 13.57
N ASP A 123 9.49 -9.71 14.48
CA ASP A 123 8.63 -9.53 15.65
C ASP A 123 7.11 -9.38 15.36
N SER A 124 6.69 -9.10 14.11
CA SER A 124 5.27 -9.01 13.73
C SER A 124 4.73 -10.24 13.00
N LEU A 125 5.56 -11.25 12.75
CA LEU A 125 5.13 -12.50 12.13
C LEU A 125 4.57 -13.43 13.19
N ILE A 126 3.32 -13.87 13.00
CA ILE A 126 2.69 -14.89 13.84
C ILE A 126 3.34 -16.24 13.52
N ASN A 127 3.73 -16.97 14.56
CA ASN A 127 4.11 -18.38 14.43
C ASN A 127 2.89 -19.25 14.79
N GLU A 128 2.22 -19.79 13.77
CA GLU A 128 1.01 -20.61 13.92
C GLU A 128 1.26 -21.95 14.64
N GLU A 129 2.51 -22.43 14.67
CA GLU A 129 2.88 -23.69 15.34
C GLU A 129 3.21 -23.48 16.82
N ALA A 130 3.51 -22.25 17.23
CA ALA A 130 3.91 -21.96 18.60
C ALA A 130 2.71 -22.00 19.55
N THR A 131 2.88 -22.68 20.67
CA THR A 131 1.87 -22.73 21.74
C THR A 131 2.39 -22.10 23.02
N PHE A 132 1.48 -21.72 23.93
CA PHE A 132 1.86 -21.15 25.23
C PHE A 132 2.71 -22.11 26.08
N ASP A 133 2.59 -23.42 25.86
CA ASP A 133 3.35 -24.45 26.58
C ASP A 133 4.85 -24.44 26.22
N GLU A 134 5.23 -23.83 25.08
CA GLU A 134 6.62 -23.68 24.64
C GLU A 134 7.28 -22.41 25.18
N ILE A 135 6.52 -21.55 25.87
CA ILE A 135 7.02 -20.30 26.43
C ILE A 135 7.65 -20.57 27.79
N ASP A 136 8.91 -20.16 27.96
CA ASP A 136 9.59 -20.21 29.25
C ASP A 136 9.04 -19.15 30.21
N GLU A 137 8.19 -19.58 31.15
CA GLU A 137 7.56 -18.71 32.14
C GLU A 137 8.59 -17.92 32.98
N GLU A 138 9.73 -18.51 33.31
CA GLU A 138 10.74 -17.85 34.14
C GLU A 138 11.37 -16.65 33.40
N THR A 139 11.57 -16.78 32.09
CA THR A 139 12.00 -15.67 31.23
C THR A 139 10.94 -14.56 31.19
N VAL A 140 9.64 -14.91 31.12
CA VAL A 140 8.55 -13.92 31.14
C VAL A 140 8.51 -13.16 32.47
N LYS A 141 8.62 -13.86 33.60
CA LYS A 141 8.69 -13.24 34.94
C LYS A 141 9.88 -12.30 35.06
N MET A 142 11.06 -12.75 34.61
CA MET A 142 12.27 -11.92 34.61
C MET A 142 12.08 -10.64 33.78
N PHE A 143 11.45 -10.74 32.60
CA PHE A 143 11.13 -9.60 31.76
C PHE A 143 10.20 -8.61 32.46
N ILE A 144 9.11 -9.08 33.09
CA ILE A 144 8.17 -8.22 33.81
C ILE A 144 8.86 -7.52 34.99
N ARG A 145 9.69 -8.23 35.77
CA ARG A 145 10.47 -7.62 36.85
C ARG A 145 11.34 -6.48 36.35
N MET A 146 12.11 -6.71 35.29
CA MET A 146 12.97 -5.69 34.69
C MET A 146 12.17 -4.51 34.12
N ALA A 147 11.01 -4.77 33.51
CA ALA A 147 10.15 -3.72 32.98
C ALA A 147 9.54 -2.87 34.10
N ASN A 148 9.18 -3.49 35.23
CA ASN A 148 8.68 -2.81 36.44
C ASN A 148 9.75 -1.95 37.10
N GLU A 149 10.96 -2.47 37.28
CA GLU A 149 12.11 -1.69 37.80
C GLU A 149 12.41 -0.45 36.95
N LYS A 150 12.09 -0.49 35.65
CA LYS A 150 12.26 0.64 34.71
C LYS A 150 10.99 1.47 34.52
N GLY A 151 9.89 1.16 35.21
CA GLY A 151 8.62 1.89 35.11
C GLY A 151 7.91 1.79 33.76
N ARG A 152 8.16 0.71 32.99
CA ARG A 152 7.64 0.54 31.61
C ARG A 152 6.34 -0.27 31.53
N LEU A 153 6.13 -1.24 32.43
CA LEU A 153 4.99 -2.17 32.40
C LEU A 153 4.38 -2.42 33.80
N THR A 154 4.10 -1.34 34.54
CA THR A 154 3.65 -1.38 35.95
C THR A 154 2.26 -1.99 36.21
N VAL A 155 1.57 -2.45 35.17
CA VAL A 155 0.23 -3.05 35.26
C VAL A 155 0.28 -4.56 35.52
N PHE A 156 1.44 -5.20 35.37
CA PHE A 156 1.65 -6.63 35.61
C PHE A 156 2.70 -6.85 36.70
N ASP A 157 2.64 -7.99 37.34
CA ASP A 157 3.65 -8.48 38.27
C ASP A 157 4.13 -9.90 37.89
N GLU A 158 5.10 -10.43 38.64
CA GLU A 158 5.68 -11.76 38.39
C GLU A 158 4.70 -12.93 38.61
N ASN A 159 3.55 -12.68 39.21
CA ASN A 159 2.51 -13.69 39.43
C ASN A 159 1.36 -13.56 38.41
N THR A 160 1.42 -12.57 37.51
CA THR A 160 0.43 -12.40 36.46
C THR A 160 0.59 -13.54 35.45
N ASP A 161 -0.54 -14.14 35.10
CA ASP A 161 -0.60 -15.24 34.13
C ASP A 161 -0.02 -14.84 32.75
N THR A 162 0.82 -15.72 32.18
CA THR A 162 1.54 -15.49 30.92
C THR A 162 0.60 -15.19 29.77
N LYS A 163 -0.54 -15.91 29.69
CA LYS A 163 -1.52 -15.70 28.63
C LYS A 163 -2.13 -14.31 28.71
N THR A 164 -2.50 -13.89 29.92
CA THR A 164 -3.02 -12.55 30.19
C THR A 164 -2.05 -11.45 29.77
N ILE A 165 -0.75 -11.63 30.04
CA ILE A 165 0.31 -10.69 29.64
C ILE A 165 0.38 -10.59 28.11
N PHE A 166 0.46 -11.74 27.42
CA PHE A 166 0.60 -11.79 25.96
C PHE A 166 -0.62 -11.21 25.24
N GLU A 167 -1.84 -11.51 25.70
CA GLU A 167 -3.08 -10.94 25.16
C GLU A 167 -3.09 -9.40 25.30
N HIS A 168 -2.73 -8.87 26.47
CA HIS A 168 -2.70 -7.42 26.69
C HIS A 168 -1.62 -6.71 25.88
N LEU A 169 -0.46 -7.34 25.72
CA LEU A 169 0.64 -6.83 24.91
C LEU A 169 0.42 -7.05 23.41
N LYS A 170 -0.67 -7.74 23.02
CA LYS A 170 -0.99 -8.12 21.64
C LYS A 170 0.11 -8.96 20.99
N LEU A 171 0.66 -9.89 21.77
CA LEU A 171 1.70 -10.84 21.37
C LEU A 171 1.13 -12.23 21.04
N SER A 172 -0.18 -12.40 21.13
CA SER A 172 -0.90 -13.62 20.74
C SER A 172 -2.23 -13.25 20.09
N ASP A 173 -2.64 -14.01 19.07
CA ASP A 173 -4.00 -13.96 18.54
C ASP A 173 -4.89 -14.97 19.28
N ASN A 174 -6.15 -14.58 19.51
CA ASN A 174 -7.18 -15.40 20.16
C ASN A 174 -7.72 -16.50 19.25
#